data_AF-A0A363TQL2-F1
#
_entry.id   AF-A0A363TQL2-F1
#
_cell.length_a   1.000
_cell.length_b   1.000
_cell.length_c   1.000
_cell.angle_alpha   90.00
_cell.angle_beta   90.00
_cell.angle_gamma   90.00
#
_symmetry.space_group_name_H-M   'P 1'
#
loop_
_entity.id
_entity.type
_entity.pdbx_description
1 polymer ?
#
loop_
_entity_poly.entity_id
_entity_poly.type
_entity_poly.pdbx_seq_one_letter_code
_entity_poly.pdbx_strand_id
1 'polypeptide(L)'
;MRTAPPIAKVTCPASTGYFPRHRLYRLLDKARKAPVLWITGPPGCGKTALISSYIESRKVPCLWYKVDEADADPATFFYYLGLAAAKAAPRRKKRLPLLTPERMPGLSVFAQRFFEELSSILPIPSLLVLDDCHRVPEDSAFFETLREGISRLAPGIGAVL
;
A
#
# COMPACT_ATOMS: atom_id res chain seq x y z
N MET A 1 -6.31 16.76 22.67
CA MET A 1 -5.99 16.90 21.22
C MET A 1 -7.04 16.15 20.42
N ARG A 2 -7.87 16.83 19.62
CA ARG A 2 -8.81 16.18 18.70
C ARG A 2 -8.01 15.62 17.51
N THR A 3 -7.93 14.30 17.38
CA THR A 3 -7.37 13.66 16.19
C THR A 3 -8.33 13.89 15.02
N ALA A 4 -7.84 14.41 13.90
CA ALA A 4 -8.62 14.51 12.67
C ALA A 4 -9.20 13.13 12.30
N PRO A 5 -10.41 13.06 11.72
CA PRO A 5 -11.01 11.79 11.33
C PRO A 5 -10.07 11.04 10.36
N PRO A 6 -9.91 9.71 10.53
CA PRO A 6 -9.01 8.94 9.69
C PRO A 6 -9.48 8.99 8.24
N ILE A 7 -8.57 9.35 7.32
CA ILE A 7 -8.83 9.29 5.88
C ILE A 7 -9.06 7.82 5.51
N ALA A 8 -10.26 7.50 5.01
CA ALA A 8 -10.66 6.12 4.71
C ALA A 8 -9.70 5.45 3.71
N LYS A 9 -9.22 6.22 2.72
CA LYS A 9 -8.27 5.78 1.70
C LYS A 9 -6.98 5.17 2.27
N VAL A 10 -6.55 5.61 3.45
CA VAL A 10 -5.25 5.20 4.04
C VAL A 10 -5.40 4.39 5.32
N THR A 11 -6.61 3.91 5.60
CA THR A 11 -6.93 3.22 6.85
C THR A 11 -7.27 1.77 6.56
N CYS A 12 -6.53 0.85 7.16
CA CYS A 12 -6.87 -0.58 7.13
C CYS A 12 -8.28 -0.77 7.70
N PRO A 13 -9.22 -1.38 6.96
CA PRO A 13 -10.56 -1.65 7.46
C PRO A 13 -10.52 -2.52 8.71
N ALA A 14 -11.38 -2.23 9.69
CA ALA A 14 -11.51 -3.06 10.88
C ALA A 14 -12.01 -4.47 10.48
N SER A 15 -11.42 -5.52 11.05
CA SER A 15 -11.82 -6.90 10.74
C SER A 15 -12.99 -7.44 11.58
N THR A 16 -13.64 -6.58 12.36
CA THR A 16 -14.72 -6.96 13.28
C THR A 16 -15.86 -7.65 12.53
N GLY A 17 -16.19 -8.88 12.95
CA GLY A 17 -17.24 -9.69 12.34
C GLY A 17 -16.79 -10.51 11.13
N TYR A 18 -15.52 -10.47 10.73
CA TYR A 18 -15.00 -11.35 9.68
C TYR A 18 -14.74 -12.74 10.22
N PHE A 19 -15.20 -13.76 9.49
CA PHE A 19 -14.90 -15.15 9.83
C PHE A 19 -13.43 -15.46 9.48
N PRO A 20 -12.62 -15.98 10.42
CA PRO A 20 -11.20 -16.25 10.17
C PRO A 20 -11.00 -17.28 9.05
N ARG A 21 -10.23 -16.92 8.02
CA ARG A 21 -9.91 -17.80 6.89
C ARG A 21 -8.53 -18.45 7.07
N HIS A 22 -8.35 -19.23 8.14
CA HIS A 22 -7.05 -19.81 8.52
C HIS A 22 -6.32 -20.57 7.39
N ARG A 23 -7.08 -21.26 6.52
CA ARG A 23 -6.50 -21.91 5.33
C ARG A 23 -5.82 -20.90 4.41
N LEU A 24 -6.47 -19.78 4.13
CA LEU A 24 -5.90 -18.72 3.29
C LEU A 24 -4.78 -17.98 4.01
N TYR A 25 -4.86 -17.77 5.33
CA TYR A 25 -3.75 -17.17 6.08
C TYR A 25 -2.46 -17.98 5.93
N ARG A 26 -2.55 -19.32 6.01
CA ARG A 26 -1.40 -20.19 5.77
C ARG A 26 -0.86 -20.11 4.35
N LEU A 27 -1.71 -19.86 3.35
CA LEU A 27 -1.27 -19.62 1.97
C LEU A 27 -0.55 -18.27 1.86
N LEU A 28 -1.08 -17.22 2.50
CA LEU A 28 -0.44 -15.90 2.56
C LEU A 28 0.92 -15.97 3.27
N ASP A 29 1.00 -16.68 4.41
CA ASP A 29 2.25 -16.89 5.15
C ASP A 29 3.34 -17.52 4.25
N LYS A 30 2.96 -18.49 3.41
CA LYS A 30 3.89 -19.12 2.45
C LYS A 30 4.24 -18.20 1.29
N ALA A 31 3.26 -17.49 0.73
CA ALA A 31 3.40 -16.64 -0.43
C ALA A 31 4.21 -15.37 -0.16
N ARG A 32 4.21 -14.88 1.09
CA ARG A 32 5.02 -13.72 1.54
C ARG A 32 6.54 -13.90 1.45
N LYS A 33 7.03 -15.07 1.03
CA LYS A 33 8.42 -15.24 0.61
C LYS A 33 8.72 -14.46 -0.68
N ALA A 34 7.71 -14.20 -1.50
CA ALA A 34 7.82 -13.32 -2.66
C ALA A 34 7.70 -11.84 -2.22
N PRO A 35 8.39 -10.91 -2.90
CA PRO A 35 8.31 -9.48 -2.60
C PRO A 35 6.94 -8.88 -2.94
N VAL A 36 6.21 -9.52 -3.87
CA VAL A 36 4.90 -9.06 -4.36
C VAL A 36 3.91 -10.22 -4.33
N LEU A 37 2.73 -9.96 -3.78
CA LEU A 37 1.60 -10.86 -3.81
C LEU A 37 0.41 -10.19 -4.51
N TRP A 38 -0.13 -10.83 -5.53
CA TRP A 38 -1.30 -10.37 -6.27
C TRP A 38 -2.51 -11.24 -5.89
N ILE A 39 -3.57 -10.62 -5.35
CA ILE A 39 -4.78 -11.29 -4.87
C ILE A 39 -5.96 -10.91 -5.77
N THR A 40 -6.40 -11.86 -6.58
CA THR A 40 -7.58 -11.68 -7.43
C THR A 40 -8.79 -12.45 -6.93
N GLY A 41 -9.95 -12.07 -7.46
CA GLY A 41 -11.19 -12.77 -7.24
C GLY A 41 -12.39 -11.88 -7.56
N PRO A 42 -13.59 -12.47 -7.72
CA PRO A 42 -14.81 -11.72 -8.01
C PRO A 42 -15.13 -10.64 -6.98
N PRO A 43 -15.94 -9.63 -7.33
CA PRO A 43 -16.54 -8.73 -6.36
C PRO A 43 -17.24 -9.51 -5.23
N GLY A 44 -17.15 -9.04 -3.99
CA GLY A 44 -17.79 -9.67 -2.85
C GLY A 44 -17.14 -10.96 -2.32
N CYS A 45 -16.08 -11.51 -2.93
CA CYS A 45 -15.44 -12.74 -2.43
C CYS A 45 -14.61 -12.57 -1.13
N GLY A 46 -14.50 -11.32 -0.66
CA GLY A 46 -13.84 -10.97 0.59
C GLY A 46 -12.33 -10.77 0.49
N LYS A 47 -11.80 -10.19 -0.61
CA LYS A 47 -10.36 -9.88 -0.77
C LYS A 47 -9.86 -8.91 0.30
N THR A 48 -10.47 -7.73 0.39
CA THR A 48 -10.22 -6.72 1.42
C THR A 48 -10.37 -7.31 2.82
N ALA A 49 -11.42 -8.09 3.06
CA ALA A 49 -11.67 -8.74 4.34
C ALA A 49 -10.59 -9.76 4.70
N LEU A 50 -10.11 -10.55 3.72
CA LEU A 50 -9.02 -11.51 3.89
C LEU A 50 -7.72 -10.81 4.30
N ILE A 51 -7.32 -9.73 3.60
CA ILE A 51 -6.05 -9.06 3.87
C ILE A 51 -6.08 -8.34 5.22
N SER A 52 -7.15 -7.59 5.51
CA SER A 52 -7.30 -6.86 6.78
C SER A 52 -7.34 -7.79 8.01
N SER A 53 -8.15 -8.85 7.96
CA SER A 53 -8.21 -9.84 9.04
C SER A 53 -6.92 -10.65 9.19
N TYR A 54 -6.20 -10.90 8.09
CA TYR A 54 -4.88 -11.52 8.12
C TYR A 54 -3.84 -10.62 8.81
N ILE A 55 -3.80 -9.33 8.46
CA ILE A 55 -2.90 -8.34 9.06
C ILE A 55 -3.14 -8.24 10.57
N GLU A 56 -4.40 -8.18 10.99
CA GLU A 56 -4.77 -8.13 12.40
C GLU A 56 -4.38 -9.44 13.11
N SER A 57 -4.72 -10.59 12.54
CA SER A 57 -4.41 -11.91 13.12
C SER A 57 -2.91 -12.16 13.28
N ARG A 58 -2.08 -11.70 12.32
CA ARG A 58 -0.62 -11.86 12.35
C ARG A 58 0.11 -10.68 12.98
N LYS A 59 -0.61 -9.64 13.39
CA LYS A 59 -0.07 -8.38 13.93
C LYS A 59 1.04 -7.81 13.03
N VAL A 60 0.86 -7.90 11.71
CA VAL A 60 1.86 -7.45 10.74
C VAL A 60 1.72 -5.94 10.59
N PRO A 61 2.75 -5.12 10.85
CA PRO A 61 2.69 -3.71 10.54
C PRO A 61 2.36 -3.50 9.05
N CYS A 62 1.46 -2.57 8.75
CA CYS A 62 1.09 -2.29 7.37
C CYS A 62 0.95 -0.81 7.08
N LEU A 63 1.27 -0.45 5.84
CA LEU A 63 0.72 0.72 5.18
C LEU A 63 -0.46 0.24 4.33
N TRP A 64 -1.65 0.74 4.62
CA TRP A 64 -2.85 0.47 3.83
C TRP A 64 -3.15 1.64 2.91
N TYR A 65 -3.44 1.34 1.65
CA TYR A 65 -3.86 2.31 0.67
C TYR A 65 -4.97 1.73 -0.21
N LYS A 66 -6.12 2.38 -0.24
CA LYS A 66 -7.24 2.02 -1.09
C LYS A 66 -7.19 2.84 -2.36
N VAL A 67 -6.96 2.17 -3.47
CA VAL A 67 -6.87 2.78 -4.79
C VAL A 67 -8.27 3.17 -5.30
N ASP A 68 -8.37 4.32 -5.94
CA ASP A 68 -9.55 4.75 -6.69
C ASP A 68 -9.13 5.44 -8.00
N GLU A 69 -10.11 5.81 -8.82
CA GLU A 69 -9.89 6.39 -10.15
C GLU A 69 -9.03 7.66 -10.14
N ALA A 70 -9.02 8.43 -9.04
CA ALA A 70 -8.23 9.65 -8.95
C ALA A 70 -6.72 9.37 -8.86
N ASP A 71 -6.32 8.15 -8.49
CA ASP A 71 -4.92 7.74 -8.43
C ASP A 71 -4.30 7.48 -9.80
N ALA A 72 -5.10 7.57 -10.87
CA ALA A 72 -4.58 7.66 -12.23
C ALA A 72 -3.69 8.91 -12.42
N ASP A 73 -3.94 9.97 -11.64
CA ASP A 73 -3.03 11.11 -11.51
C ASP A 73 -1.89 10.78 -10.52
N PRO A 74 -0.62 10.72 -10.97
CA PRO A 74 0.49 10.40 -10.10
C PRO A 74 0.67 11.35 -8.92
N ALA A 75 0.33 12.64 -9.09
CA ALA A 75 0.47 13.61 -8.00
C ALA A 75 -0.50 13.29 -6.85
N THR A 76 -1.75 12.97 -7.19
CA THR A 76 -2.76 12.48 -6.26
C THR A 76 -2.31 11.20 -5.56
N PHE A 77 -1.83 10.21 -6.33
CA PHE A 77 -1.35 8.95 -5.76
C PHE A 77 -0.25 9.16 -4.71
N PHE A 78 0.84 9.86 -5.07
CA PHE A 78 1.98 10.06 -4.18
C PHE A 78 1.66 10.94 -2.97
N TYR A 79 0.77 11.93 -3.12
CA TYR A 79 0.30 12.74 -2.01
C TYR A 79 -0.37 11.88 -0.94
N TYR A 80 -1.38 11.08 -1.33
CA TYR A 80 -2.08 10.21 -0.38
C TYR A 80 -1.19 9.08 0.13
N LEU A 81 -0.26 8.57 -0.68
CA LEU A 81 0.67 7.53 -0.25
C LEU A 81 1.60 8.06 0.85
N GLY A 82 2.00 9.33 0.74
CA GLY A 82 2.72 10.05 1.80
C GLY A 82 1.92 10.15 3.10
N LEU A 83 0.61 10.44 3.02
CA LEU A 83 -0.27 10.45 4.19
C LEU A 83 -0.42 9.06 4.81
N ALA A 84 -0.53 8.02 3.98
CA ALA A 84 -0.57 6.63 4.44
C ALA A 84 0.72 6.23 5.16
N ALA A 85 1.87 6.65 4.64
CA ALA A 85 3.17 6.41 5.26
C ALA A 85 3.31 7.10 6.62
N ALA A 86 2.88 8.36 6.72
CA ALA A 86 2.86 9.09 7.99
C ALA A 86 1.98 8.40 9.04
N LYS A 87 0.87 7.80 8.62
CA LYS A 87 -0.01 7.00 9.49
C LYS A 87 0.62 5.67 9.89
N ALA A 88 1.29 4.98 8.96
CA ALA A 88 1.92 3.69 9.19
C ALA A 88 3.17 3.78 10.08
N ALA A 89 3.89 4.91 10.03
CA ALA A 89 5.12 5.14 10.78
C ALA A 89 5.11 6.49 11.52
N PRO A 90 4.19 6.71 12.49
CA PRO A 90 3.96 8.03 13.11
C PRO A 90 5.14 8.56 13.93
N ARG A 91 6.08 7.69 14.31
CA ARG A 91 7.30 8.06 15.04
C ARG A 91 8.42 8.54 14.10
N ARG A 92 8.29 8.34 12.79
CA ARG A 92 9.28 8.78 11.79
C ARG A 92 8.88 10.14 11.25
N LYS A 93 9.74 11.14 11.42
CA LYS A 93 9.51 12.53 10.98
C LYS A 93 10.04 12.84 9.57
N LYS A 94 10.64 11.86 8.89
CA LYS A 94 11.17 12.05 7.53
C LYS A 94 9.99 12.34 6.59
N ARG A 95 10.05 13.47 5.90
CA ARG A 95 9.06 13.85 4.90
C ARG A 95 9.41 13.15 3.60
N LEU A 96 8.44 12.47 3.01
CA LEU A 96 8.57 11.87 1.68
C LEU A 96 8.58 12.97 0.60
N PRO A 97 9.24 12.73 -0.53
CA PRO A 97 9.32 13.72 -1.59
C PRO A 97 7.93 13.97 -2.19
N LEU A 98 7.65 15.23 -2.51
CA LEU A 98 6.43 15.62 -3.23
C LEU A 98 6.69 15.60 -4.74
N LEU A 99 5.73 15.11 -5.50
CA LEU A 99 5.74 15.20 -6.95
C LEU A 99 5.29 16.60 -7.34
N THR A 100 6.20 17.38 -7.91
CA THR A 100 5.93 18.72 -8.44
C THR A 100 5.86 18.66 -9.97
N PRO A 101 5.23 19.63 -10.66
CA PRO A 101 5.11 19.64 -12.12
C PRO A 101 6.47 19.49 -12.84
N GLU A 102 7.53 20.08 -12.28
CA GLU A 102 8.89 20.03 -12.85
C GLU A 102 9.51 18.63 -12.79
N ARG A 103 9.01 17.77 -11.89
CA ARG A 103 9.48 16.39 -11.71
C ARG A 103 8.68 15.39 -12.56
N MET A 104 7.59 15.81 -13.18
CA MET A 104 6.73 14.95 -14.00
C MET A 104 7.47 14.28 -15.17
N PRO A 105 8.39 14.94 -15.90
CA PRO A 105 9.17 14.27 -16.95
C PRO A 105 10.07 13.13 -16.43
N GLY A 106 10.38 13.11 -15.13
CA GLY A 106 11.20 12.11 -14.47
C GLY A 106 10.41 11.18 -13.55
N LEU A 107 9.13 10.92 -13.85
CA LEU A 107 8.21 10.21 -12.97
C LEU A 107 8.74 8.85 -12.47
N SER A 108 9.35 8.04 -13.34
CA SER A 108 9.91 6.73 -12.95
C SER A 108 11.06 6.88 -11.95
N VAL A 109 11.96 7.86 -12.15
CA VAL A 109 13.06 8.14 -11.21
C VAL A 109 12.51 8.69 -9.89
N PHE A 110 11.48 9.54 -9.95
CA PHE A 110 10.79 10.02 -8.78
C PHE A 110 10.16 8.86 -7.99
N ALA A 111 9.48 7.94 -8.68
CA ALA A 111 8.84 6.78 -8.07
C ALA A 111 9.84 5.90 -7.33
N GLN A 112 10.97 5.59 -7.97
CA GLN A 112 12.05 4.83 -7.34
C GLN A 112 12.53 5.52 -6.05
N ARG A 113 12.88 6.80 -6.11
CA ARG A 113 13.33 7.58 -4.93
C ARG A 113 12.28 7.66 -3.84
N PHE A 114 11.02 7.87 -4.20
CA PHE A 114 9.91 7.91 -3.24
C PHE A 114 9.81 6.59 -2.48
N PHE A 115 9.84 5.46 -3.20
CA PHE A 115 9.72 4.13 -2.58
C PHE A 115 10.97 3.73 -1.78
N GLU A 116 12.17 4.16 -2.18
CA GLU A 116 13.38 4.04 -1.36
C GLU A 116 13.21 4.77 -0.02
N GLU A 117 12.75 6.03 -0.05
CA GLU A 117 12.51 6.78 1.16
C GLU A 117 11.36 6.20 2.00
N LEU A 118 10.29 5.74 1.36
CA LEU A 118 9.19 5.04 2.00
C LEU A 118 9.69 3.80 2.75
N SER A 119 10.51 2.99 2.09
CA SER A 119 11.08 1.79 2.70
C SER A 119 11.94 2.11 3.92
N SER A 120 12.67 3.23 3.90
CA SER A 120 13.53 3.66 5.01
C SER A 120 12.78 4.05 6.28
N ILE A 121 11.48 4.37 6.17
CA ILE A 121 10.65 4.78 7.32
C ILE A 121 9.70 3.68 7.80
N LEU A 122 9.32 2.75 6.94
CA LEU A 122 8.44 1.65 7.32
C LEU A 122 9.15 0.67 8.27
N PRO A 123 8.43 0.09 9.24
CA PRO A 123 8.99 -0.98 10.07
C PRO A 123 9.29 -2.22 9.23
N ILE A 124 10.26 -3.02 9.66
CA ILE A 124 10.59 -4.31 9.04
C ILE A 124 10.34 -5.42 10.07
N PRO A 125 9.61 -6.49 9.73
CA PRO A 125 8.87 -6.68 8.47
C PRO A 125 7.58 -5.85 8.42
N SER A 126 7.12 -5.50 7.22
CA SER A 126 5.82 -4.86 7.01
C SER A 126 5.19 -5.19 5.66
N LEU A 127 3.94 -4.77 5.47
CA LEU A 127 3.20 -4.89 4.21
C LEU A 127 2.76 -3.53 3.68
N LEU A 128 3.03 -3.27 2.41
CA LEU A 128 2.36 -2.26 1.60
C LEU A 128 1.13 -2.91 0.97
N VAL A 129 -0.07 -2.49 1.35
CA VAL A 129 -1.31 -2.99 0.76
C VAL A 129 -1.90 -1.92 -0.15
N LEU A 130 -2.13 -2.29 -1.41
CA LEU A 130 -2.79 -1.50 -2.43
C LEU A 130 -4.10 -2.20 -2.78
N ASP A 131 -5.18 -1.83 -2.08
CA ASP A 131 -6.50 -2.43 -2.28
C ASP A 131 -7.22 -1.76 -3.46
N ASP A 132 -8.06 -2.50 -4.18
CA ASP A 132 -8.85 -1.99 -5.31
C ASP A 132 -8.04 -1.40 -6.50
N CYS A 133 -6.82 -1.89 -6.76
CA CYS A 133 -5.99 -1.44 -7.90
C CYS A 133 -6.70 -1.48 -9.27
N HIS A 134 -7.66 -2.38 -9.45
CA HIS A 134 -8.47 -2.51 -10.67
C HIS A 134 -9.34 -1.29 -10.99
N ARG A 135 -9.46 -0.31 -10.09
CA ARG A 135 -10.22 0.93 -10.33
C ARG A 135 -9.48 1.94 -11.20
N VAL A 136 -8.17 1.82 -11.31
CA VAL A 136 -7.35 2.71 -12.14
C VAL A 136 -7.29 2.16 -13.56
N PRO A 137 -7.42 2.99 -14.60
CA PRO A 137 -7.26 2.56 -16.00
C PRO A 137 -5.90 1.89 -16.25
N GLU A 138 -5.90 0.82 -17.02
CA GLU A 138 -4.69 0.03 -17.33
C GLU A 138 -3.63 0.83 -18.10
N ASP A 139 -4.06 1.82 -18.89
CA ASP A 139 -3.23 2.71 -19.70
C ASP A 139 -2.68 3.92 -18.92
N SER A 140 -3.04 4.06 -17.64
CA SER A 140 -2.50 5.12 -16.79
C SER A 140 -1.04 4.88 -16.39
N ALA A 141 -0.35 5.95 -16.01
CA ALA A 141 1.02 5.88 -15.51
C ALA A 141 1.15 5.17 -14.13
N PHE A 142 0.03 4.83 -13.48
CA PHE A 142 -0.01 4.26 -12.14
C PHE A 142 0.75 2.92 -12.05
N PHE A 143 0.44 1.97 -12.93
CA PHE A 143 1.03 0.63 -12.85
C PHE A 143 2.52 0.63 -13.19
N GLU A 144 2.95 1.47 -14.12
CA GLU A 144 4.37 1.66 -14.41
C GLU A 144 5.11 2.27 -13.21
N THR A 145 4.58 3.36 -12.66
CA THR A 145 5.10 4.02 -11.46
C THR A 145 5.20 3.05 -10.29
N LEU A 146 4.19 2.20 -10.13
CA LEU A 146 4.13 1.21 -9.08
C LEU A 146 5.16 0.09 -9.27
N ARG A 147 5.32 -0.40 -10.50
CA ARG A 147 6.35 -1.41 -10.84
C ARG A 147 7.75 -0.88 -10.52
N GLU A 148 8.03 0.34 -10.94
CA GLU A 148 9.31 1.02 -10.67
C GLU A 148 9.53 1.22 -9.17
N GLY A 149 8.50 1.68 -8.45
CA GLY A 149 8.56 1.91 -7.01
C GLY A 149 8.73 0.61 -6.19
N ILE A 150 7.89 -0.40 -6.42
CA ILE A 150 7.93 -1.68 -5.69
C ILE A 150 9.30 -2.36 -5.85
N SER A 151 9.95 -2.22 -7.00
CA SER A 151 11.29 -2.78 -7.24
C SER A 151 12.37 -2.24 -6.27
N ARG A 152 12.10 -1.11 -5.62
CA ARG A 152 12.99 -0.45 -4.66
C ARG A 152 12.64 -0.72 -3.20
N LEU A 153 11.62 -1.53 -2.90
CA LEU A 153 11.29 -1.88 -1.53
C LEU A 153 12.43 -2.66 -0.87
N ALA A 154 12.77 -2.28 0.36
CA ALA A 154 13.77 -2.98 1.15
C ALA A 154 13.34 -4.43 1.45
N PRO A 155 14.29 -5.39 1.52
CA PRO A 155 13.99 -6.75 1.95
C PRO A 155 13.22 -6.79 3.26
N GLY A 156 12.15 -7.61 3.31
CA GLY A 156 11.26 -7.71 4.46
C GLY A 156 10.04 -6.78 4.43
N ILE A 157 9.96 -5.87 3.45
CA ILE A 157 8.74 -5.15 3.11
C ILE A 157 8.12 -5.82 1.88
N GLY A 158 6.94 -6.43 2.05
CA GLY A 158 6.19 -7.05 0.95
C GLY A 158 5.10 -6.12 0.43
N ALA A 159 4.79 -6.22 -0.86
CA ALA A 159 3.62 -5.57 -1.46
C ALA A 159 2.47 -6.58 -1.64
N VAL A 160 1.24 -6.15 -1.38
CA VAL A 160 0.01 -6.88 -1.65
C VAL A 160 -0.89 -5.99 -2.51
N LEU A 161 -1.31 -6.52 -3.66
CA LEU A 161 -2.18 -5.86 -4.64
C LEU A 161 -3.40 -6.73 -4.92
#